data_AF-A0A643BZM7-F1
#
_entry.id   AF-A0A643BZM7-F1
#
_cell.length_a   1.000
_cell.length_b   1.000
_cell.length_c   1.000
_cell.angle_alpha   90.00
_cell.angle_beta   90.00
_cell.angle_gamma   90.00
#
_symmetry.space_group_name_H-M   'P 1'
#
loop_
_entity.id
_entity.type
_entity.pdbx_description
1 polymer ?
#
loop_
_entity_poly.entity_id
_entity_poly.type
_entity_poly.pdbx_seq_one_letter_code
_entity_poly.pdbx_strand_id
1 'polypeptide(L)' 'MNKKGKLYGSKEFNNDCKLKERIEENGYNTYASFNWQHNGRQMYVALNGKGAPRRGQKTRRKNTSAHFLP' A
#
# COMPACT_ATOMS: atom_id res chain seq x y z
N MET A 1 5.78 -5.17 0.11
CA MET A 1 4.60 -5.68 0.84
C MET A 1 4.43 -7.15 0.55
N ASN A 2 4.38 -8.02 1.56
CA ASN A 2 4.18 -9.45 1.33
C ASN A 2 2.71 -9.83 1.09
N LYS A 3 2.47 -11.09 0.72
CA LYS A 3 1.12 -11.67 0.50
C LYS A 3 0.16 -11.50 1.69
N LYS A 4 0.67 -11.39 2.92
CA LYS A 4 -0.13 -11.13 4.14
C LYS A 4 -0.40 -9.63 4.39
N GLY A 5 0.02 -8.77 3.47
CA GLY A 5 -0.13 -7.31 3.57
C GLY A 5 0.83 -6.65 4.56
N LYS A 6 1.90 -7.31 5.02
CA LYS A 6 2.90 -6.67 5.90
C LYS A 6 3.87 -5.84 5.06
N LEU A 7 4.11 -4.59 5.48
CA LEU A 7 5.20 -3.76 4.96
C LEU A 7 6.49 -4.11 5.68
N TYR A 8 7.58 -4.15 4.92
CA TYR A 8 8.91 -4.48 5.40
C TYR A 8 9.95 -4.00 4.38
N GLY A 9 11.19 -3.78 4.82
CA GLY A 9 12.32 -3.54 3.93
C GLY A 9 12.85 -4.87 3.39
N SER A 10 13.02 -4.97 2.08
CA SER A 10 13.62 -6.14 1.45
C SER A 10 15.08 -5.84 1.07
N LYS A 11 15.97 -6.81 1.27
CA LYS A 11 17.39 -6.70 0.88
C LYS A 11 17.58 -6.78 -0.63
N GLU A 12 16.75 -7.57 -1.30
CA GLU A 12 16.81 -7.82 -2.74
C GLU A 12 15.46 -7.50 -3.38
N PHE A 13 15.49 -6.95 -4.59
CA PHE A 13 14.26 -6.62 -5.31
C PHE A 13 13.50 -7.87 -5.70
N ASN A 14 12.20 -7.90 -5.38
CA ASN A 14 11.32 -9.03 -5.68
C ASN A 14 9.87 -8.56 -5.90
N ASN A 15 8.94 -9.51 -6.08
CA ASN A 15 7.53 -9.22 -6.34
C ASN A 15 6.83 -8.42 -5.22
N ASP A 16 7.31 -8.49 -3.99
CA ASP A 16 6.78 -7.68 -2.88
C ASP A 16 7.15 -6.20 -3.03
N CYS A 17 8.21 -5.88 -3.78
CA CYS A 17 8.72 -4.52 -3.95
C CYS A 17 7.95 -3.74 -5.01
N LYS A 18 7.20 -4.42 -5.90
CA LYS A 18 6.46 -3.77 -6.98
C LYS A 18 5.16 -3.16 -6.46
N LEU A 19 5.04 -1.85 -6.65
CA LEU A 19 3.85 -1.07 -6.29
C LEU A 19 3.26 -0.42 -7.55
N LYS A 20 1.92 -0.42 -7.63
CA LYS A 20 1.17 0.35 -8.63
C LYS A 20 0.85 1.71 -8.03
N GLU A 21 1.46 2.75 -8.59
CA GLU A 21 1.15 4.14 -8.28
C GLU A 21 -0.11 4.61 -9.02
N ARG A 22 -0.89 5.48 -8.36
CA ARG A 22 -2.00 6.21 -8.97
C ARG A 22 -2.13 7.58 -8.33
N ILE A 23 -2.28 8.60 -9.16
CA ILE A 23 -2.72 9.93 -8.73
C ILE A 23 -4.24 9.89 -8.56
N GLU A 24 -4.69 10.23 -7.36
CA GLU A 24 -6.10 10.31 -7.00
C GLU A 24 -6.68 11.68 -7.36
N GLU A 25 -8.00 11.77 -7.43
CA GLU A 25 -8.71 13.01 -7.81
C GLU A 25 -8.44 14.19 -6.86
N ASN A 26 -8.03 13.90 -5.61
CA ASN A 26 -7.64 14.90 -4.63
C ASN A 26 -6.16 15.33 -4.72
N GLY A 27 -5.43 14.87 -5.74
CA GLY A 27 -4.02 15.21 -5.97
C GLY A 27 -3.01 14.41 -5.15
N TYR A 28 -3.45 13.45 -4.33
CA TYR A 28 -2.57 12.56 -3.58
C TYR A 28 -2.24 11.29 -4.37
N ASN A 29 -1.11 10.66 -4.05
CA ASN A 29 -0.75 9.37 -4.62
C ASN A 29 -1.21 8.21 -3.73
N THR A 30 -1.64 7.12 -4.35
CA THR A 30 -1.79 5.82 -3.69
C THR A 30 -0.83 4.80 -4.27
N TYR A 31 -0.34 3.90 -3.41
CA TYR A 31 0.58 2.82 -3.80
C TYR A 31 -0.02 1.47 -3.42
N ALA A 32 -0.52 0.73 -4.41
CA ALA A 32 -1.05 -0.62 -4.21
C ALA A 32 0.02 -1.68 -4.46
N SER A 33 -0.03 -2.83 -3.78
CA SER A 33 0.77 -3.99 -4.22
C SER A 33 0.40 -4.36 -5.64
N PHE A 34 1.41 -4.56 -6.49
CA PHE A 34 1.19 -5.00 -7.87
C PHE A 34 0.74 -6.47 -7.92
N ASN A 35 1.40 -7.34 -7.15
CA ASN A 35 1.17 -8.78 -7.19
C ASN A 35 0.12 -9.28 -6.19
N TRP A 36 -0.08 -8.60 -5.06
CA TRP A 36 -0.87 -9.14 -3.96
C TRP A 36 -2.21 -8.43 -3.75
N GLN A 37 -3.25 -9.23 -3.58
CA GLN A 37 -4.60 -8.79 -3.27
C GLN A 37 -5.16 -9.61 -2.10
N HIS A 38 -6.19 -9.08 -1.45
CA HIS A 38 -6.89 -9.76 -0.36
C HIS A 38 -8.39 -9.82 -0.67
N ASN A 39 -8.91 -11.02 -0.89
CA ASN A 39 -10.30 -11.26 -1.30
C ASN A 39 -10.68 -10.44 -2.56
N GLY A 40 -9.86 -10.53 -3.61
CA GLY A 40 -10.05 -9.80 -4.87
C GLY A 40 -9.82 -8.28 -4.80
N ARG A 41 -9.35 -7.77 -3.64
CA ARG A 41 -9.21 -6.34 -3.40
C ARG A 41 -7.75 -5.93 -3.26
N GLN A 42 -7.38 -4.83 -3.90
CA GLN A 42 -6.05 -4.24 -3.80
C GLN A 42 -5.67 -3.90 -2.35
N MET A 43 -4.41 -4.14 -2.01
CA MET A 43 -3.80 -3.77 -0.74
C MET A 43 -2.87 -2.58 -0.95
N TYR A 44 -2.96 -1.58 -0.08
CA TYR A 44 -2.24 -0.31 -0.21
C TYR A 44 -1.18 -0.16 0.88
N VAL A 45 -0.08 0.50 0.54
CA VAL A 45 0.82 1.10 1.52
C VAL A 45 0.00 2.11 2.32
N ALA A 46 0.10 2.09 3.65
CA ALA A 46 -0.61 3.02 4.49
C ALA A 46 0.05 3.15 5.87
N LEU A 47 -0.04 4.33 6.46
CA LEU A 47 0.41 4.61 7.83
C LEU A 47 -0.80 4.96 8.71
N ASN A 48 -0.78 4.57 9.98
CA ASN A 48 -1.81 5.02 10.92
C ASN A 48 -1.49 6.44 11.42
N GLY A 49 -2.38 7.02 12.24
CA GLY A 49 -2.19 8.38 12.78
C GLY A 49 -0.98 8.54 13.71
N LYS A 50 -0.30 7.45 14.09
CA LYS A 50 0.97 7.46 14.84
C LYS A 50 2.19 7.23 13.95
N GLY A 51 2.02 7.27 12.62
CA GLY A 51 3.08 7.01 11.64
C GLY A 51 3.47 5.54 11.48
N ALA A 52 2.82 4.60 12.17
CA ALA A 52 3.17 3.19 12.08
C ALA A 52 2.51 2.50 10.87
N PRO A 53 3.20 1.54 10.22
CA PRO A 53 2.68 0.88 9.03
C PRO A 53 1.42 0.05 9.32
N ARG A 54 0.41 0.20 8.46
CA ARG A 54 -0.82 -0.60 8.51
C ARG A 54 -0.67 -1.87 7.67
N ARG A 55 -1.38 -2.94 8.06
CA ARG A 55 -1.50 -4.13 7.21
C ARG A 55 -2.34 -3.84 5.98
N GLY A 56 -1.81 -4.13 4.80
CA GLY A 56 -2.44 -3.93 3.49
C GLY A 56 -3.86 -4.51 3.38
N GLN A 57 -4.11 -5.67 4.01
CA GLN A 57 -5.44 -6.31 4.05
C GLN A 57 -6.52 -5.42 4.69
N LYS A 58 -6.12 -4.49 5.58
CA LYS A 58 -7.00 -3.54 6.29
C LYS A 58 -7.09 -2.15 5.63
N THR A 59 -6.41 -1.95 4.50
CA THR A 59 -6.41 -0.66 3.77
C THR A 59 -7.46 -0.66 2.67
N ARG A 60 -7.82 0.50 2.10
CA ARG A 60 -8.65 0.69 0.90
C ARG A 60 -8.13 1.93 0.16
N ARG A 61 -8.44 2.06 -1.13
CA ARG A 61 -8.05 3.22 -1.97
C ARG A 61 -8.50 4.56 -1.37
N LYS A 62 -9.72 4.61 -0.86
CA LYS A 62 -10.32 5.83 -0.28
C LYS A 62 -9.84 6.14 1.15
N ASN A 63 -9.04 5.28 1.78
CA ASN A 63 -8.54 5.57 3.12
C ASN A 63 -7.47 6.67 3.01
N THR A 64 -7.67 7.79 3.69
CA THR A 64 -6.68 8.89 3.77
C THR A 64 -5.31 8.41 4.29
N SER A 65 -5.28 7.38 5.15
CA SER A 65 -4.03 6.74 5.59
C SER A 65 -3.15 6.16 4.46
N ALA A 66 -3.71 5.95 3.27
CA ALA A 66 -3.04 5.41 2.10
C ALA A 66 -2.69 6.49 1.05
N HIS A 67 -2.99 7.76 1.35
CA HIS A 67 -2.75 8.90 0.48
C HIS A 67 -1.44 9.57 0.89
N PHE A 68 -0.52 9.71 -0.06
CA PHE A 68 0.80 10.28 0.16
C PHE A 68 1.03 11.47 -0.77
N LEU A 69 1.70 12.50 -0.28
CA LEU A 69 2.29 13.54 -1.12
C LEU A 69 3.77 13.18 -1.32
N PRO A 70 4.24 13.02 -2.57
CA PRO A 70 5.66 12.84 -2.86
C PRO A 70 6.46 14.13 -2.64
#